data_AF-A0AAJ2IAV0-F1
#
_entry.id   AF-A0AAJ2IAV0-F1
#
_cell.length_a   1.000
_cell.length_b   1.000
_cell.length_c   1.000
_cell.angle_alpha   90.00
_cell.angle_beta   90.00
_cell.angle_gamma   90.00
#
_symmetry.space_group_name_H-M   'P 1'
#
loop_
_entity.id
_entity.type
_entity.pdbx_description
1 polymer ?
#
loop_
_entity_poly.entity_id
_entity_poly.type
_entity_poly.pdbx_seq_one_letter_code
_entity_poly.pdbx_strand_id
1 'polypeptide(L)'
;MMPRPASATRLRRSVIAAARAYGRLLGTVLSVARRLEAGRLGDAPAATAGVLLAVHLVPVTIWLGPLGFVVVLGAGLVTSSVIRRRVRHRGLTPAERSVAVAVFGDVGWLDDVVLTDLAGRGGRAFTVPAVDGRILCNLGSHLDATLGPGSRAYPVPGQLLIHELVHAWQIAAARSPAGFLADALADQARYELGEDVYGVRDAGENHHMPRRGEVERQATIVDRWFGGQSSPTRRPCDPESPSAPVIEQLRRPVQRG
;
A
#
# COMPACT_ATOMS: atom_id res chain seq x y z
N MET A 1 -17.17 0.00 32.20
CA MET A 1 -16.96 0.14 30.74
C MET A 1 -18.15 0.90 30.17
N MET A 2 -18.02 2.21 29.96
CA MET A 2 -19.14 3.03 29.47
C MET A 2 -19.31 2.82 27.95
N PRO A 3 -20.54 2.61 27.44
CA PRO A 3 -20.78 2.51 26.01
C PRO A 3 -20.45 3.83 25.31
N ARG A 4 -19.74 3.77 24.18
CA ARG A 4 -19.44 4.95 23.35
C ARG A 4 -20.75 5.60 22.86
N PRO A 5 -20.84 6.95 22.82
CA PRO A 5 -22.06 7.64 22.40
C PRO A 5 -22.39 7.34 20.93
N ALA A 6 -23.67 7.13 20.63
CA ALA A 6 -24.16 6.75 19.30
C ALA A 6 -23.82 7.76 18.18
N SER A 7 -23.56 9.02 18.53
CA SER A 7 -23.10 10.08 17.61
C SER A 7 -21.67 9.82 17.11
N ALA A 8 -20.75 9.41 17.99
CA ALA A 8 -19.37 9.08 17.63
C ALA A 8 -19.29 7.85 16.71
N THR A 9 -20.14 6.85 16.95
CA THR A 9 -20.23 5.65 16.10
C THR A 9 -20.76 5.98 14.70
N ARG A 10 -21.76 6.87 14.59
CA ARG A 10 -22.28 7.32 13.29
C ARG A 10 -21.25 8.12 12.51
N LEU A 11 -20.57 9.07 13.14
CA LEU A 11 -19.50 9.85 12.52
C LEU A 11 -18.39 8.94 11.96
N ARG A 12 -17.91 7.97 12.76
CA ARG A 12 -16.89 7.00 12.33
C ARG A 12 -17.32 6.20 11.10
N ARG A 13 -18.56 5.70 11.06
CA ARG A 13 -19.10 4.97 9.90
C ARG A 13 -19.16 5.86 8.65
N SER A 14 -19.59 7.12 8.81
CA SER A 14 -19.65 8.07 7.70
C SER A 14 -18.26 8.40 7.14
N VAL A 15 -17.27 8.60 8.00
CA VAL A 15 -15.87 8.85 7.58
C VAL A 15 -15.31 7.67 6.78
N ILE A 16 -15.49 6.44 7.28
CA ILE A 16 -15.03 5.23 6.58
C ILE A 16 -15.77 5.05 5.24
N ALA A 17 -17.07 5.34 5.18
CA ALA A 17 -17.85 5.28 3.93
C ALA A 17 -17.39 6.32 2.91
N ALA A 18 -17.11 7.55 3.36
CA ALA A 18 -16.57 8.62 2.52
C ALA A 18 -15.19 8.24 1.97
N ALA A 19 -14.30 7.70 2.81
CA ALA A 19 -12.98 7.22 2.39
C ALA A 19 -13.07 6.12 1.33
N ARG A 20 -13.99 5.15 1.50
CA ARG A 20 -14.28 4.14 0.47
C ARG A 20 -14.75 4.74 -0.84
N ALA A 21 -15.71 5.67 -0.79
CA ALA A 21 -16.24 6.31 -1.98
C ALA A 21 -15.14 7.07 -2.73
N TYR A 22 -14.27 7.76 -1.99
CA TYR A 22 -13.13 8.46 -2.54
C TYR A 22 -12.11 7.50 -3.19
N GLY A 23 -11.82 6.36 -2.56
CA GLY A 23 -10.94 5.34 -3.13
C GLY A 23 -11.48 4.73 -4.43
N ARG A 24 -12.81 4.51 -4.50
CA ARG A 24 -13.46 4.09 -5.76
C ARG A 24 -13.30 5.13 -6.85
N LEU A 25 -13.49 6.42 -6.51
CA LEU A 25 -13.31 7.52 -7.46
C LEU A 25 -11.88 7.55 -7.99
N LEU A 26 -10.88 7.54 -7.10
CA LEU A 26 -9.47 7.55 -7.48
C LEU A 26 -9.12 6.37 -8.40
N GLY A 27 -9.48 5.15 -8.04
CA GLY A 27 -9.17 3.99 -8.88
C GLY A 27 -9.93 3.98 -10.20
N THR A 28 -11.13 4.57 -10.25
CA THR A 28 -11.87 4.78 -11.51
C THR A 28 -11.12 5.76 -12.39
N VAL A 29 -10.67 6.91 -11.85
CA VAL A 29 -9.91 7.90 -12.61
C VAL A 29 -8.59 7.32 -13.11
N LEU A 30 -7.84 6.58 -12.28
CA LEU A 30 -6.62 5.90 -12.73
C LEU A 30 -6.90 4.91 -13.86
N SER A 31 -8.01 4.16 -13.76
CA SER A 31 -8.42 3.21 -14.80
C SER A 31 -8.80 3.92 -16.11
N VAL A 32 -9.48 5.07 -16.04
CA VAL A 32 -9.81 5.90 -17.20
C VAL A 32 -8.55 6.50 -17.80
N ALA A 33 -7.67 7.09 -16.98
CA ALA A 33 -6.40 7.65 -17.42
C ALA A 33 -5.54 6.60 -18.12
N ARG A 34 -5.53 5.36 -17.63
CA ARG A 34 -4.88 4.22 -18.29
C ARG A 34 -5.46 3.93 -19.66
N ARG A 35 -6.80 3.88 -19.78
CA ARG A 35 -7.48 3.66 -21.06
C ARG A 35 -7.24 4.79 -22.06
N LEU A 36 -7.01 6.01 -21.56
CA LEU A 36 -6.64 7.18 -22.35
C LEU A 36 -5.13 7.26 -22.62
N GLU A 37 -4.37 6.22 -22.28
CA GLU A 37 -2.92 6.14 -22.47
C GLU A 37 -2.16 7.32 -21.83
N ALA A 38 -2.64 7.85 -20.71
CA ALA A 38 -2.01 8.98 -20.02
C ALA A 38 -0.55 8.69 -19.62
N GLY A 39 -0.17 7.41 -19.47
CA GLY A 39 1.20 6.97 -19.28
C GLY A 39 2.14 7.22 -20.47
N ARG A 40 1.62 7.51 -21.67
CA ARG A 40 2.42 7.94 -22.83
C ARG A 40 2.78 9.43 -22.81
N LEU A 41 2.12 10.20 -21.95
CA LEU A 41 2.32 11.65 -21.81
C LEU A 41 3.50 12.01 -20.88
N GLY A 42 4.15 11.01 -20.28
CA GLY A 42 5.36 11.15 -19.46
C GLY A 42 5.65 9.92 -18.60
N ASP A 43 6.78 9.91 -17.88
CA ASP A 43 7.14 8.79 -16.99
C ASP A 43 6.01 8.47 -16.00
N ALA A 44 5.66 7.19 -15.90
CA ALA A 44 4.45 6.74 -15.21
C ALA A 44 4.32 7.16 -13.74
N PRO A 45 5.40 7.22 -12.93
CA PRO A 45 5.30 7.79 -11.59
C PRO A 45 4.85 9.26 -11.61
N ALA A 46 5.40 10.07 -12.50
CA ALA A 46 5.03 11.49 -12.65
C ALA A 46 3.62 11.65 -13.22
N ALA A 47 3.23 10.85 -14.21
CA ALA A 47 1.88 10.86 -14.77
C ALA A 47 0.84 10.43 -13.73
N THR A 48 1.12 9.38 -12.96
CA THR A 48 0.26 8.91 -11.86
C THR A 48 0.13 9.97 -10.77
N ALA A 49 1.25 10.55 -10.33
CA ALA A 49 1.24 11.65 -9.36
C ALA A 49 0.45 12.87 -9.87
N GLY A 50 0.58 13.22 -11.15
CA GLY A 50 -0.18 14.30 -11.79
C GLY A 50 -1.68 14.03 -11.82
N VAL A 51 -2.10 12.81 -12.16
CA VAL A 51 -3.52 12.40 -12.14
C VAL A 51 -4.07 12.42 -10.72
N LEU A 52 -3.34 11.86 -9.75
CA LEU A 52 -3.74 11.91 -8.35
C LEU A 52 -3.88 13.37 -7.89
N LEU A 53 -2.91 14.24 -8.16
CA LEU A 53 -2.98 15.66 -7.82
C LEU A 53 -4.20 16.34 -8.45
N ALA A 54 -4.48 16.08 -9.74
CA ALA A 54 -5.64 16.64 -10.42
C ALA A 54 -6.95 16.20 -9.74
N VAL A 55 -7.07 14.93 -9.37
CA VAL A 55 -8.23 14.43 -8.61
C VAL A 55 -8.28 15.01 -7.20
N HIS A 56 -7.16 15.39 -6.58
CA HIS A 56 -7.17 16.05 -5.28
C HIS A 56 -7.54 17.54 -5.38
N LEU A 57 -7.23 18.22 -6.48
CA LEU A 57 -7.62 19.63 -6.69
C LEU A 57 -9.13 19.81 -6.89
N VAL A 58 -9.85 18.79 -7.36
CA VAL A 58 -11.31 18.85 -7.63
C VAL A 58 -12.20 18.76 -6.36
N PRO A 59 -11.91 17.93 -5.33
CA PRO A 59 -12.67 17.80 -4.09
C PRO A 59 -12.02 18.51 -2.87
N VAL A 60 -11.01 19.36 -3.08
CA VAL A 60 -10.36 20.14 -1.99
C VAL A 60 -11.32 21.01 -1.17
N THR A 61 -12.58 21.20 -1.58
CA THR A 61 -13.46 22.16 -0.90
C THR A 61 -14.50 21.59 0.05
N ILE A 62 -14.77 20.27 0.10
CA ILE A 62 -16.08 19.86 0.63
C ILE A 62 -16.10 19.33 2.07
N TRP A 63 -15.10 18.64 2.67
CA TRP A 63 -15.41 17.98 3.97
C TRP A 63 -14.41 17.87 5.13
N LEU A 64 -13.10 18.02 5.00
CA LEU A 64 -12.20 17.72 6.13
C LEU A 64 -10.94 18.59 6.10
N GLY A 65 -10.56 19.16 7.24
CA GLY A 65 -9.18 19.59 7.45
C GLY A 65 -8.16 18.48 7.13
N PRO A 66 -6.85 18.81 7.11
CA PRO A 66 -5.80 18.28 6.24
C PRO A 66 -5.30 16.83 6.52
N LEU A 67 -6.20 15.86 6.68
CA LEU A 67 -5.85 14.47 7.02
C LEU A 67 -5.93 13.53 5.81
N GLY A 68 -4.77 13.33 5.16
CA GLY A 68 -4.39 11.96 4.80
C GLY A 68 -3.77 11.73 3.42
N PHE A 69 -3.83 12.68 2.50
CA PHE A 69 -3.06 12.63 1.25
C PHE A 69 -2.18 13.87 1.12
N VAL A 70 -1.37 14.10 2.15
CA VAL A 70 -0.16 14.89 1.97
C VAL A 70 0.87 13.93 1.39
N VAL A 71 0.89 13.80 0.06
CA VAL A 71 2.18 13.63 -0.60
C VAL A 71 3.00 14.82 -0.09
N VAL A 72 4.12 14.57 0.58
CA VAL A 72 5.04 15.64 0.97
C VAL A 72 5.65 16.21 -0.30
N LEU A 73 4.88 17.04 -1.02
CA LEU A 73 5.39 18.21 -1.69
C LEU A 73 5.60 19.21 -0.56
N GLY A 74 6.77 19.16 0.06
CA GLY A 74 7.19 20.22 0.97
C GLY A 74 7.07 21.56 0.24
N ALA A 75 6.22 22.43 0.77
CA ALA A 75 6.02 23.83 0.39
C ALA A 75 5.51 24.11 -1.04
N GLY A 76 4.21 24.42 -1.10
CA GLY A 76 3.68 25.34 -2.10
C GLY A 76 3.47 24.77 -3.49
N LEU A 77 2.75 25.56 -4.28
CA LEU A 77 2.41 25.34 -5.68
C LEU A 77 3.64 24.99 -6.53
N VAL A 78 3.99 23.71 -6.61
CA VAL A 78 5.01 23.26 -7.54
C VAL A 78 4.34 22.45 -8.64
N THR A 79 3.98 23.21 -9.66
CA THR A 79 3.60 22.86 -11.02
C THR A 79 4.22 21.55 -11.49
N SER A 80 3.43 20.74 -12.22
CA SER A 80 3.76 19.40 -12.76
C SER A 80 5.09 19.29 -13.54
N SER A 81 5.76 20.40 -13.86
CA SER A 81 7.09 20.46 -14.46
C SER A 81 8.25 20.12 -13.51
N VAL A 82 8.16 20.40 -12.21
CA VAL A 82 9.27 20.13 -11.27
C VAL A 82 9.21 18.71 -10.71
N ILE A 83 8.00 18.16 -10.52
CA ILE A 83 7.78 16.76 -10.12
C ILE A 83 8.39 15.81 -11.17
N ARG A 84 8.24 16.15 -12.46
CA ARG A 84 8.83 15.40 -13.59
C ARG A 84 10.36 15.31 -13.56
N ARG A 85 11.07 16.16 -12.81
CA ARG A 85 12.55 16.21 -12.82
C ARG A 85 13.22 15.66 -11.56
N ARG A 86 12.48 15.12 -10.58
CA ARG A 86 13.08 14.73 -9.28
C ARG A 86 12.61 13.40 -8.68
N VAL A 87 11.58 12.74 -9.22
CA VAL A 87 11.16 11.43 -8.69
C VAL A 87 12.09 10.35 -9.20
N ARG A 88 12.92 9.80 -8.30
CA ARG A 88 13.76 8.66 -8.62
C ARG A 88 12.89 7.42 -8.60
N HIS A 89 13.06 6.57 -9.60
CA HIS A 89 12.33 5.31 -9.69
C HIS A 89 13.15 4.26 -10.43
N ARG A 90 12.89 2.99 -10.11
CA ARG A 90 13.55 1.84 -10.73
C ARG A 90 12.72 0.57 -10.50
N GLY A 91 12.99 -0.47 -11.26
CA GLY A 91 12.50 -1.81 -10.94
C GLY A 91 13.20 -2.42 -9.72
N LEU A 92 12.80 -3.64 -9.37
CA LEU A 92 13.51 -4.46 -8.40
C LEU A 92 14.91 -4.81 -8.94
N THR A 93 15.92 -4.62 -8.11
CA THR A 93 17.27 -5.18 -8.33
C THR A 93 17.25 -6.70 -8.24
N PRO A 94 18.26 -7.41 -8.77
CA PRO A 94 18.33 -8.87 -8.66
C PRO A 94 18.27 -9.39 -7.20
N ALA A 95 18.89 -8.68 -6.26
CA ALA A 95 18.86 -9.05 -4.85
C ALA A 95 17.46 -8.86 -4.25
N GLU A 96 16.80 -7.72 -4.49
CA GLU A 96 15.42 -7.48 -4.04
C GLU A 96 14.45 -8.48 -4.66
N ARG A 97 14.62 -8.80 -5.95
CA ARG A 97 13.83 -9.81 -6.65
C ARG A 97 14.00 -11.19 -6.01
N SER A 98 15.24 -11.61 -5.69
CA SER A 98 15.46 -12.91 -5.03
C SER A 98 14.75 -13.03 -3.68
N VAL A 99 14.74 -11.95 -2.89
CA VAL A 99 14.02 -11.88 -1.62
C VAL A 99 12.50 -11.96 -1.86
N ALA A 100 11.99 -11.23 -2.85
CA ALA A 100 10.59 -11.29 -3.23
C ALA A 100 10.18 -12.71 -3.71
N VAL A 101 10.97 -13.33 -4.57
CA VAL A 101 10.71 -14.68 -5.09
C VAL A 101 10.67 -15.73 -3.98
N ALA A 102 11.49 -15.59 -2.94
CA ALA A 102 11.44 -16.49 -1.78
C ALA A 102 10.10 -16.42 -1.02
N VAL A 103 9.45 -15.25 -1.01
CA VAL A 103 8.16 -15.03 -0.34
C VAL A 103 7.00 -15.40 -1.26
N PHE A 104 6.96 -14.80 -2.45
CA PHE A 104 5.80 -14.81 -3.35
C PHE A 104 5.88 -15.88 -4.46
N GLY A 105 7.03 -16.53 -4.64
CA GLY A 105 7.33 -17.34 -5.82
C GLY A 105 7.78 -16.49 -7.02
N ASP A 106 8.18 -17.15 -8.11
CA ASP A 106 8.51 -16.46 -9.36
C ASP A 106 7.24 -16.19 -10.16
N VAL A 107 6.77 -14.94 -10.10
CA VAL A 107 5.45 -14.51 -10.55
C VAL A 107 5.57 -13.23 -11.37
N GLY A 108 4.87 -13.18 -12.50
CA GLY A 108 5.04 -12.09 -13.48
C GLY A 108 4.61 -10.70 -13.00
N TRP A 109 3.84 -10.57 -11.91
CA TRP A 109 3.50 -9.25 -11.36
C TRP A 109 4.70 -8.55 -10.70
N LEU A 110 5.76 -9.28 -10.34
CA LEU A 110 7.00 -8.68 -9.84
C LEU A 110 7.70 -7.83 -10.91
N ASP A 111 7.49 -8.14 -12.19
CA ASP A 111 8.04 -7.35 -13.31
C ASP A 111 7.32 -6.00 -13.48
N ASP A 112 6.10 -5.89 -12.97
CA ASP A 112 5.29 -4.67 -13.02
C ASP A 112 5.57 -3.71 -11.85
N VAL A 113 6.41 -4.11 -10.88
CA VAL A 113 6.74 -3.31 -9.70
C VAL A 113 7.77 -2.23 -10.03
N VAL A 114 7.44 -1.00 -9.67
CA VAL A 114 8.33 0.16 -9.75
C VAL A 114 8.49 0.75 -8.35
N LEU A 115 9.73 0.74 -7.85
CA LEU A 115 10.08 1.40 -6.60
C LEU A 115 10.32 2.88 -6.86
N THR A 116 9.81 3.75 -5.99
CA THR A 116 10.00 5.21 -6.10
C THR A 116 10.43 5.84 -4.78
N ASP A 117 10.99 7.04 -4.82
CA ASP A 117 11.32 7.85 -3.63
C ASP A 117 10.19 8.80 -3.20
N LEU A 118 8.98 8.60 -3.73
CA LEU A 118 7.80 9.29 -3.21
C LEU A 118 7.49 8.78 -1.80
N ALA A 119 6.95 9.66 -0.95
CA ALA A 119 6.53 9.33 0.40
C ALA A 119 5.18 9.96 0.72
N GLY A 120 4.39 9.23 1.50
CA GLY A 120 3.16 9.72 2.09
C GLY A 120 3.41 10.60 3.32
N ARG A 121 2.34 10.93 4.02
CA ARG A 121 2.38 11.75 5.23
C ARG A 121 3.33 11.12 6.27
N GLY A 122 4.21 11.94 6.85
CA GLY A 122 5.16 11.49 7.87
C GLY A 122 6.28 10.60 7.33
N GLY A 123 6.55 10.64 6.02
CA GLY A 123 7.60 9.83 5.40
C GLY A 123 7.19 8.36 5.21
N ARG A 124 5.91 8.03 5.38
CA ARG A 124 5.40 6.66 5.28
C ARG A 124 5.45 6.16 3.84
N ALA A 125 5.86 4.90 3.70
CA ALA A 125 5.74 4.20 2.44
C ALA A 125 4.26 3.93 2.11
N PHE A 126 3.97 3.77 0.83
CA PHE A 126 2.64 3.41 0.35
C PHE A 126 2.71 2.82 -1.07
N THR A 127 1.77 1.96 -1.40
CA THR A 127 1.72 1.27 -2.70
C THR A 127 0.41 1.52 -3.44
N VAL A 128 0.48 1.87 -4.72
CA VAL A 128 -0.68 2.25 -5.55
C VAL A 128 -0.59 1.70 -6.98
N PRO A 129 -1.74 1.43 -7.64
CA PRO A 129 -1.76 1.17 -9.08
C PRO A 129 -1.38 2.42 -9.87
N ALA A 130 -0.61 2.26 -10.93
CA ALA A 130 -0.19 3.34 -11.82
C ALA A 130 -1.14 3.52 -13.01
N VAL A 131 -1.06 4.69 -13.64
CA VAL A 131 -1.84 5.01 -14.85
C VAL A 131 -1.40 4.23 -16.09
N ASP A 132 -0.25 3.55 -16.06
CA ASP A 132 0.23 2.71 -17.16
C ASP A 132 0.03 1.20 -16.87
N GLY A 133 -0.64 0.86 -15.77
CA GLY A 133 -0.88 -0.52 -15.35
C GLY A 133 0.23 -1.14 -14.51
N ARG A 134 1.36 -0.46 -14.31
CA ARG A 134 2.38 -0.87 -13.34
C ARG A 134 1.92 -0.62 -11.90
N ILE A 135 2.73 -1.05 -10.95
CA ILE A 135 2.48 -0.91 -9.51
C ILE A 135 3.59 -0.05 -8.91
N LEU A 136 3.24 1.08 -8.30
CA LEU A 136 4.21 1.98 -7.68
C LEU A 136 4.32 1.65 -6.19
N CYS A 137 5.47 1.16 -5.76
CA CYS A 137 5.84 1.04 -4.36
C CYS A 137 6.68 2.26 -3.97
N ASN A 138 6.06 3.20 -3.25
CA ASN A 138 6.65 4.48 -2.90
C ASN A 138 7.34 4.33 -1.54
N LEU A 139 8.68 4.27 -1.54
CA LEU A 139 9.48 3.91 -0.37
C LEU A 139 10.12 5.12 0.32
N GLY A 140 9.95 6.32 -0.23
CA GLY A 140 10.56 7.54 0.30
C GLY A 140 12.07 7.42 0.39
N SER A 141 12.62 7.78 1.55
CA SER A 141 14.05 7.70 1.85
C SER A 141 14.61 6.26 1.87
N HIS A 142 13.76 5.23 1.85
CA HIS A 142 14.21 3.83 1.85
C HIS A 142 14.55 3.30 0.46
N LEU A 143 14.31 4.05 -0.63
CA LEU A 143 14.56 3.58 -2.00
C LEU A 143 16.00 3.08 -2.24
N ASP A 144 16.98 3.73 -1.61
CA ASP A 144 18.40 3.42 -1.81
C ASP A 144 18.89 2.26 -0.90
N ALA A 145 18.10 1.89 0.12
CA ALA A 145 18.50 0.95 1.17
C ALA A 145 17.36 -0.02 1.55
N THR A 146 16.67 -0.54 0.55
CA THR A 146 15.52 -1.45 0.70
C THR A 146 15.87 -2.74 1.46
N LEU A 147 17.08 -3.26 1.26
CA LEU A 147 17.67 -4.40 1.96
C LEU A 147 18.74 -3.95 2.98
N GLY A 148 18.76 -2.67 3.33
CA GLY A 148 19.66 -2.11 4.34
C GLY A 148 19.16 -2.33 5.78
N PRO A 149 19.81 -1.71 6.77
CA PRO A 149 19.35 -1.76 8.16
C PRO A 149 17.90 -1.33 8.29
N GLY A 150 17.13 -2.13 9.03
CA GLY A 150 15.71 -1.89 9.26
C GLY A 150 15.44 -0.64 10.11
N SER A 151 14.18 -0.21 10.12
CA SER A 151 13.69 0.84 11.02
C SER A 151 13.13 0.24 12.31
N ARG A 152 12.74 1.07 13.28
CA ARG A 152 12.07 0.59 14.49
C ARG A 152 10.78 -0.20 14.19
N ALA A 153 10.05 0.18 13.14
CA ALA A 153 8.82 -0.50 12.74
C ALA A 153 9.10 -1.78 11.94
N TYR A 154 10.19 -1.78 11.15
CA TYR A 154 10.59 -2.86 10.27
C TYR A 154 12.06 -3.20 10.52
N PRO A 155 12.40 -3.90 11.62
CA PRO A 155 13.78 -4.04 12.08
C PRO A 155 14.62 -4.98 11.22
N VAL A 156 14.00 -5.85 10.42
CA VAL A 156 14.72 -6.80 9.56
C VAL A 156 14.97 -6.20 8.18
N PRO A 157 16.18 -6.33 7.62
CA PRO A 157 16.47 -5.92 6.24
C PRO A 157 15.46 -6.50 5.24
N GLY A 158 14.91 -5.65 4.38
CA GLY A 158 13.89 -6.06 3.41
C GLY A 158 12.46 -6.16 3.97
N GLN A 159 12.24 -6.04 5.28
CA GLN A 159 10.89 -6.22 5.85
C GLN A 159 9.89 -5.15 5.36
N LEU A 160 10.30 -3.88 5.27
CA LEU A 160 9.48 -2.83 4.67
C LEU A 160 9.19 -3.11 3.19
N LEU A 161 10.19 -3.59 2.45
CA LEU A 161 10.00 -3.97 1.05
C LEU A 161 8.96 -5.08 0.91
N ILE A 162 9.05 -6.13 1.74
CA ILE A 162 8.07 -7.22 1.74
C ILE A 162 6.67 -6.72 2.08
N HIS A 163 6.54 -5.82 3.06
CA HIS A 163 5.26 -5.18 3.39
C HIS A 163 4.62 -4.50 2.17
N GLU A 164 5.36 -3.64 1.49
CA GLU A 164 4.87 -2.94 0.30
C GLU A 164 4.61 -3.88 -0.88
N LEU A 165 5.39 -4.96 -1.02
CA LEU A 165 5.16 -5.99 -2.03
C LEU A 165 3.88 -6.81 -1.76
N VAL A 166 3.43 -6.94 -0.52
CA VAL A 166 2.10 -7.52 -0.24
C VAL A 166 1.00 -6.63 -0.81
N HIS A 167 1.12 -5.31 -0.68
CA HIS A 167 0.20 -4.38 -1.33
C HIS A 167 0.26 -4.48 -2.85
N ALA A 168 1.45 -4.67 -3.43
CA ALA A 168 1.59 -4.91 -4.85
C ALA A 168 0.88 -6.20 -5.29
N TRP A 169 1.06 -7.30 -4.53
CA TRP A 169 0.32 -8.54 -4.77
C TRP A 169 -1.20 -8.33 -4.68
N GLN A 170 -1.69 -7.58 -3.67
CA GLN A 170 -3.11 -7.28 -3.50
C GLN A 170 -3.66 -6.48 -4.68
N ILE A 171 -2.90 -5.54 -5.25
CA ILE A 171 -3.26 -4.79 -6.47
C ILE A 171 -3.33 -5.73 -7.67
N ALA A 172 -2.32 -6.58 -7.84
CA ALA A 172 -2.27 -7.55 -8.94
C ALA A 172 -3.44 -8.54 -8.88
N ALA A 173 -3.83 -8.97 -7.67
CA ALA A 173 -4.94 -9.88 -7.42
C ALA A 173 -6.33 -9.20 -7.35
N ALA A 174 -6.38 -7.87 -7.33
CA ALA A 174 -7.63 -7.14 -7.24
C ALA A 174 -8.41 -7.21 -8.56
N ARG A 175 -9.74 -7.37 -8.45
CA ARG A 175 -10.65 -7.27 -9.61
C ARG A 175 -10.64 -5.90 -10.29
N SER A 176 -10.25 -4.85 -9.55
CA SER A 176 -10.12 -3.49 -10.09
C SER A 176 -9.30 -2.58 -9.17
N PRO A 177 -8.58 -1.58 -9.73
CA PRO A 177 -7.93 -0.51 -8.97
C PRO A 177 -8.89 0.23 -8.03
N ALA A 178 -10.13 0.47 -8.48
CA ALA A 178 -11.18 1.12 -7.68
C ALA A 178 -11.58 0.32 -6.45
N GLY A 179 -11.68 -1.01 -6.58
CA GLY A 179 -11.97 -1.90 -5.46
C GLY A 179 -10.85 -1.88 -4.42
N PHE A 180 -9.60 -2.03 -4.88
CA PHE A 180 -8.43 -2.01 -4.00
C PHE A 180 -8.30 -0.68 -3.26
N LEU A 181 -8.31 0.46 -3.97
CA LEU A 181 -8.14 1.77 -3.35
C LEU A 181 -9.29 2.14 -2.41
N ALA A 182 -10.50 1.64 -2.66
CA ALA A 182 -11.61 1.80 -1.72
C ALA A 182 -11.33 1.09 -0.40
N ASP A 183 -10.81 -0.14 -0.45
CA ASP A 183 -10.50 -0.94 0.73
C ASP A 183 -9.28 -0.36 1.48
N ALA A 184 -8.23 0.06 0.77
CA ALA A 184 -7.04 0.69 1.36
C ALA A 184 -7.35 2.03 2.06
N LEU A 185 -8.12 2.92 1.43
CA LEU A 185 -8.50 4.20 2.08
C LEU A 185 -9.47 4.01 3.24
N ALA A 186 -10.31 2.99 3.19
CA ALA A 186 -11.12 2.61 4.35
C ALA A 186 -10.22 2.24 5.53
N ASP A 187 -9.17 1.46 5.30
CA ASP A 187 -8.23 1.03 6.33
C ASP A 187 -7.44 2.20 6.90
N GLN A 188 -6.96 3.09 6.05
CA GLN A 188 -6.30 4.33 6.49
C GLN A 188 -7.23 5.20 7.35
N ALA A 189 -8.51 5.34 6.96
CA ALA A 189 -9.47 6.08 7.76
C ALA A 189 -9.72 5.44 9.13
N ARG A 190 -9.74 4.10 9.22
CA ARG A 190 -9.82 3.38 10.50
C ARG A 190 -8.60 3.66 11.37
N TYR A 191 -7.40 3.62 10.80
CA TYR A 191 -6.16 3.92 11.51
C TYR A 191 -6.17 5.34 12.11
N GLU A 192 -6.52 6.34 11.32
CA GLU A 192 -6.61 7.75 11.78
C GLU A 192 -7.71 7.96 12.84
N LEU A 193 -8.74 7.11 12.86
CA LEU A 193 -9.77 7.09 13.89
C LEU A 193 -9.35 6.30 15.16
N GLY A 194 -8.08 5.88 15.23
CA GLY A 194 -7.48 5.20 16.36
C GLY A 194 -7.76 3.69 16.41
N GLU A 195 -8.15 3.07 15.29
CA GLU A 195 -8.24 1.62 15.20
C GLU A 195 -6.86 0.99 15.00
N ASP A 196 -6.64 -0.15 15.65
CA ASP A 196 -5.44 -0.95 15.44
C ASP A 196 -5.57 -1.81 14.17
N VAL A 197 -5.36 -1.20 13.00
CA VAL A 197 -5.43 -1.89 11.69
C VAL A 197 -4.25 -2.84 11.46
N TYR A 198 -3.14 -2.60 12.17
CA TYR A 198 -1.94 -3.44 12.22
C TYR A 198 -2.05 -4.57 13.24
N GLY A 199 -3.08 -4.51 14.09
CA GLY A 199 -3.24 -5.37 15.25
C GLY A 199 -3.41 -6.81 14.82
N VAL A 200 -2.43 -7.64 15.18
CA VAL A 200 -2.51 -9.10 15.14
C VAL A 200 -2.73 -9.52 16.58
N ARG A 201 -3.99 -9.76 16.99
CA ARG A 201 -4.34 -9.75 18.42
C ARG A 201 -4.02 -11.04 19.15
N ASP A 202 -3.79 -12.16 18.45
CA ASP A 202 -3.28 -13.42 19.01
C ASP A 202 -2.81 -14.38 17.91
N ALA A 203 -2.00 -15.39 18.25
CA ALA A 203 -1.58 -16.47 17.34
C ALA A 203 -2.77 -17.19 16.67
N GLY A 204 -3.92 -17.25 17.35
CA GLY A 204 -5.18 -17.80 16.82
C GLY A 204 -5.77 -17.00 15.66
N GLU A 205 -5.59 -15.67 15.61
CA GLU A 205 -6.14 -14.83 14.54
C GLU A 205 -5.31 -14.88 13.25
N ASN A 206 -4.08 -15.39 13.30
CA ASN A 206 -3.24 -15.64 12.12
C ASN A 206 -3.71 -16.86 11.32
N HIS A 207 -4.56 -17.71 11.92
CA HIS A 207 -5.12 -18.89 11.25
C HIS A 207 -6.24 -18.53 10.28
N HIS A 208 -6.85 -17.34 10.44
CA HIS A 208 -7.94 -16.89 9.60
C HIS A 208 -7.43 -15.92 8.54
N MET A 209 -7.83 -16.19 7.29
CA MET A 209 -7.56 -15.30 6.18
C MET A 209 -8.09 -13.89 6.49
N PRO A 210 -7.29 -12.84 6.25
CA PRO A 210 -7.74 -11.46 6.41
C PRO A 210 -9.02 -11.23 5.63
N ARG A 211 -9.97 -10.54 6.26
CA ARG A 211 -11.25 -10.23 5.60
C ARG A 211 -11.02 -9.16 4.54
N ARG A 212 -11.95 -9.07 3.59
CA ARG A 212 -11.97 -7.97 2.62
C ARG A 212 -11.91 -6.63 3.35
N GLY A 213 -10.91 -5.81 3.02
CA GLY A 213 -10.69 -4.50 3.64
C GLY A 213 -9.84 -4.50 4.90
N GLU A 214 -9.09 -5.56 5.17
CA GLU A 214 -8.00 -5.65 6.17
C GLU A 214 -6.64 -5.69 5.45
N VAL A 215 -6.40 -4.64 4.65
CA VAL A 215 -5.31 -4.58 3.67
C VAL A 215 -3.96 -4.49 4.39
N GLU A 216 -3.86 -3.63 5.40
CA GLU A 216 -2.67 -3.42 6.23
C GLU A 216 -2.37 -4.64 7.12
N ARG A 217 -3.42 -5.31 7.61
CA ARG A 217 -3.29 -6.50 8.46
C ARG A 217 -2.64 -7.65 7.71
N GLN A 218 -3.04 -7.89 6.46
CA GLN A 218 -2.41 -8.92 5.64
C GLN A 218 -0.92 -8.64 5.42
N ALA A 219 -0.57 -7.40 5.06
CA ALA A 219 0.82 -6.99 4.91
C ALA A 219 1.62 -7.19 6.19
N THR A 220 1.04 -6.80 7.33
CA THR A 220 1.63 -6.97 8.67
C THR A 220 1.88 -8.44 9.02
N ILE A 221 0.94 -9.33 8.74
CA ILE A 221 1.09 -10.76 9.01
C ILE A 221 2.30 -11.31 8.24
N VAL A 222 2.44 -10.93 6.98
CA VAL A 222 3.47 -11.44 6.07
C VAL A 222 4.83 -10.85 6.40
N ASP A 223 4.92 -9.53 6.64
CA ASP A 223 6.18 -8.89 6.99
C ASP A 223 6.70 -9.37 8.35
N ARG A 224 5.81 -9.64 9.31
CA ARG A 224 6.20 -10.17 10.63
C ARG A 224 6.60 -11.63 10.57
N TRP A 225 6.01 -12.40 9.66
CA TRP A 225 6.48 -13.75 9.36
C TRP A 225 7.87 -13.70 8.73
N PHE A 226 8.06 -12.84 7.74
CA PHE A 226 9.34 -12.63 7.09
C PHE A 226 10.44 -12.23 8.08
N GLY A 227 10.16 -11.27 8.97
CA GLY A 227 11.11 -10.83 9.99
C GLY A 227 11.20 -11.71 11.24
N GLY A 228 10.43 -12.81 11.31
CA GLY A 228 10.43 -13.74 12.45
C GLY A 228 9.71 -13.25 13.70
N GLN A 229 9.01 -12.11 13.65
CA GLN A 229 8.26 -11.57 14.77
C GLN A 229 6.94 -12.33 15.05
N SER A 230 6.42 -13.10 14.09
CA SER A 230 5.19 -13.91 14.27
C SER A 230 5.45 -15.38 14.62
N SER A 231 6.71 -15.81 14.71
CA SER A 231 7.10 -17.19 15.00
C SER A 231 7.30 -17.41 16.52
N PRO A 232 6.81 -18.54 17.09
CA PRO A 232 7.17 -18.94 18.45
C PRO A 232 8.69 -19.14 18.66
N THR A 233 9.41 -19.52 17.59
CA THR A 233 10.86 -19.73 17.60
C THR A 233 11.65 -18.47 17.23
N ARG A 234 10.95 -17.36 16.94
CA ARG A 234 11.50 -16.09 16.42
C ARG A 234 12.35 -16.24 15.16
N ARG A 235 12.16 -17.33 14.42
CA ARG A 235 12.89 -17.62 13.20
C ARG A 235 12.29 -16.82 12.02
N PRO A 236 13.11 -16.10 11.24
CA PRO A 236 12.66 -15.50 9.98
C PRO A 236 12.11 -16.55 9.02
N CYS A 237 11.00 -16.24 8.34
CA CYS A 237 10.33 -17.13 7.39
C CYS A 237 10.03 -18.53 7.96
N ASP A 238 9.62 -18.61 9.23
CA ASP A 238 9.37 -19.88 9.91
C ASP A 238 8.23 -20.67 9.23
N PRO A 239 8.48 -21.88 8.70
CA PRO A 239 7.42 -22.70 8.11
C PRO A 239 6.38 -23.15 9.13
N GLU A 240 6.74 -23.23 10.41
CA GLU A 240 5.83 -23.62 11.51
C GLU A 240 5.03 -22.42 12.06
N SER A 241 5.16 -21.24 11.42
CA SER A 241 4.40 -20.06 11.83
C SER A 241 2.90 -20.28 11.62
N PRO A 242 2.05 -19.83 12.56
CA PRO A 242 0.60 -19.79 12.38
C PRO A 242 0.14 -19.01 11.14
N SER A 243 1.01 -18.16 10.58
CA SER A 243 0.77 -17.37 9.38
C SER A 243 0.97 -18.14 8.06
N ALA A 244 1.46 -19.38 8.10
CA ALA A 244 1.76 -20.18 6.91
C ALA A 244 0.59 -20.27 5.89
N PRO A 245 -0.69 -20.40 6.28
CA PRO A 245 -1.80 -20.39 5.32
C PRO A 245 -1.89 -19.09 4.51
N VAL A 246 -1.64 -17.94 5.14
CA VAL A 246 -1.66 -16.62 4.47
C VAL A 246 -0.51 -16.52 3.46
N ILE A 247 0.68 -17.05 3.80
CA ILE A 247 1.83 -17.09 2.89
C ILE A 247 1.53 -17.97 1.67
N GLU A 248 0.92 -19.13 1.89
CA GLU A 248 0.59 -20.05 0.79
C GLU A 248 -0.44 -19.43 -0.17
N GLN A 249 -1.34 -18.57 0.31
CA GLN A 249 -2.24 -17.80 -0.56
C GLN A 249 -1.47 -16.88 -1.52
N LEU A 250 -0.41 -16.22 -1.04
CA LEU A 250 0.37 -15.28 -1.85
C LEU A 250 1.09 -15.96 -3.02
N ARG A 251 1.44 -17.24 -2.84
CA ARG A 251 2.13 -18.06 -3.84
C ARG A 251 1.19 -18.63 -4.90
N ARG A 252 -0.13 -18.53 -4.72
CA ARG A 252 -1.09 -18.99 -5.73
C ARG A 252 -1.04 -18.09 -6.97
N PRO A 253 -1.19 -18.67 -8.18
CA PRO A 253 -1.25 -17.88 -9.40
C PRO A 253 -2.32 -16.79 -9.31
N VAL A 254 -1.91 -15.56 -9.57
CA VAL A 254 -2.83 -14.43 -9.66
C VAL A 254 -3.57 -14.51 -10.99
N GLN A 255 -4.88 -14.76 -10.96
CA GLN A 255 -5.71 -14.67 -12.16
C GLN A 255 -5.89 -13.21 -12.56
N ARG A 256 -5.23 -12.78 -13.63
CA ARG A 256 -5.46 -11.47 -14.24
C ARG A 256 -6.83 -11.51 -14.93
N GLY A 257 -7.75 -10.65 -14.49
CA GLY A 257 -9.05 -10.42 -15.14
C GLY A 257 -9.01 -9.26 -16.13
#